data_AF-A0A143HLZ9-F1
#
_entry.id   AF-A0A143HLZ9-F1
#
_cell.length_a   1.000
_cell.length_b   1.000
_cell.length_c   1.000
_cell.angle_alpha   90.00
_cell.angle_beta   90.00
_cell.angle_gamma   90.00
#
_symmetry.space_group_name_H-M   'P 1'
#
loop_
_entity.id
_entity.type
_entity.pdbx_description
1 polymer ?
#
loop_
_entity_poly.entity_id
_entity_poly.type
_entity_poly.pdbx_seq_one_letter_code
_entity_poly.pdbx_strand_id
1 'polypeptide(L)'
;MKITLVKKILADGSPCAKCRDVQQKLEENDQLRFIDQTLIADMRDEQSPGLQLARKYNVERAPFFVVEEEGREPQIYTVYFKLVKDVLQKKAEESKLAS
;
A
#
# COMPACT_ATOMS: atom_id res chain seq x y z
N MET A 1 3.78 13.87 -1.43
CA MET A 1 3.46 12.61 -0.71
C MET A 1 3.13 11.52 -1.71
N LYS A 2 3.90 10.42 -1.69
CA LYS A 2 3.75 9.24 -2.55
C LYS A 2 3.24 8.05 -1.72
N ILE A 3 2.18 7.38 -2.17
CA ILE A 3 1.61 6.19 -1.52
C ILE A 3 1.86 4.96 -2.39
N THR A 4 2.64 4.02 -1.86
CA THR A 4 2.92 2.74 -2.50
C THR A 4 2.14 1.62 -1.81
N LEU A 5 1.27 0.93 -2.55
CA LEU A 5 0.60 -0.30 -2.11
C LEU A 5 1.47 -1.51 -2.46
N VAL A 6 1.76 -2.36 -1.48
CA VAL A 6 2.46 -3.62 -1.70
C VAL A 6 1.52 -4.80 -1.50
N LYS A 7 1.35 -5.59 -2.56
CA LYS A 7 0.57 -6.83 -2.57
C LYS A 7 1.51 -8.02 -2.55
N LYS A 8 1.07 -9.16 -2.02
CA LYS A 8 1.89 -10.36 -1.92
C LYS A 8 1.32 -11.51 -2.72
N ILE A 9 2.18 -12.18 -3.48
CA ILE A 9 1.92 -13.48 -4.09
C ILE A 9 2.64 -14.52 -3.23
N LEU A 10 1.89 -15.53 -2.80
CA LEU A 10 2.42 -16.60 -1.95
C LEU A 10 3.35 -17.52 -2.75
N ALA A 11 4.15 -18.33 -2.06
CA ALA A 11 5.05 -19.28 -2.72
C ALA A 11 4.30 -20.29 -3.62
N ASP A 12 3.04 -20.56 -3.29
CA ASP A 12 2.08 -21.35 -4.08
C ASP A 12 1.65 -20.66 -5.40
N GLY A 13 1.99 -19.38 -5.60
CA GLY A 13 1.56 -18.58 -6.75
C GLY A 13 0.18 -17.94 -6.57
N SER A 14 -0.56 -18.31 -5.54
CA SER A 14 -1.83 -17.68 -5.20
C SER A 14 -1.64 -16.24 -4.67
N PRO A 15 -2.42 -15.26 -5.16
CA PRO A 15 -2.42 -13.91 -4.59
C PRO A 15 -3.00 -13.95 -3.17
N CYS A 16 -2.42 -13.19 -2.25
CA CYS A 16 -2.89 -13.13 -0.88
C CYS A 16 -4.36 -12.66 -0.83
N ALA A 17 -5.24 -13.45 -0.20
CA ALA A 17 -6.67 -13.15 -0.09
C ALA A 17 -6.93 -11.73 0.44
N LYS A 18 -6.21 -11.33 1.51
CA LYS A 18 -6.32 -9.98 2.10
C LYS A 18 -5.96 -8.84 1.14
N CYS A 19 -5.09 -9.09 0.16
CA CYS A 19 -4.78 -8.07 -0.85
C CYS A 19 -5.99 -7.78 -1.73
N ARG A 20 -6.81 -8.79 -2.01
CA ARG A 20 -8.05 -8.64 -2.78
C ARG A 20 -9.08 -7.81 -2.00
N ASP A 21 -9.31 -8.15 -0.73
CA ASP A 21 -10.23 -7.40 0.14
C ASP A 21 -9.86 -5.91 0.26
N VAL A 22 -8.58 -5.63 0.49
CA VAL A 22 -8.10 -4.25 0.64
C VAL A 22 -8.18 -3.48 -0.68
N GLN A 23 -7.85 -4.12 -1.80
CA GLN A 23 -7.97 -3.49 -3.11
C GLN A 23 -9.43 -3.17 -3.42
N GLN A 24 -10.35 -4.12 -3.22
CA GLN A 24 -11.77 -3.89 -3.43
C GLN A 24 -12.29 -2.73 -2.58
N LYS A 25 -11.91 -2.65 -1.30
CA LYS A 25 -12.27 -1.51 -0.45
C LYS A 25 -11.74 -0.18 -0.99
N LEU A 26 -10.49 -0.14 -1.49
CA LEU A 26 -9.93 1.07 -2.09
C LEU A 26 -10.70 1.50 -3.34
N GLU A 27 -11.14 0.55 -4.17
CA GLU A 27 -11.96 0.81 -5.35
C GLU A 27 -13.37 1.29 -4.98
N GLU A 28 -14.04 0.60 -4.05
CA GLU A 28 -15.39 0.95 -3.56
C GLU A 28 -15.45 2.35 -2.92
N ASN A 29 -14.35 2.79 -2.30
CA ASN A 29 -14.26 4.11 -1.66
C ASN A 29 -13.66 5.18 -2.58
N ASP A 30 -13.41 4.88 -3.86
CA ASP A 30 -12.75 5.79 -4.82
C ASP A 30 -11.42 6.35 -4.26
N GLN A 31 -10.69 5.49 -3.55
CA GLN A 31 -9.41 5.80 -2.90
C GLN A 31 -8.22 5.27 -3.68
N LEU A 32 -8.44 4.38 -4.65
CA LEU A 32 -7.39 3.86 -5.52
C LEU A 32 -6.64 4.98 -6.25
N ARG A 33 -7.33 6.09 -6.58
CA ARG A 33 -6.73 7.29 -7.19
C ARG A 33 -5.64 7.97 -6.36
N PHE A 34 -5.60 7.72 -5.05
CA PHE A 34 -4.57 8.28 -4.17
C PHE A 34 -3.33 7.37 -4.07
N ILE A 35 -3.39 6.17 -4.63
CA ILE A 35 -2.27 5.23 -4.65
C ILE A 35 -1.41 5.52 -5.88
N ASP A 36 -0.23 6.07 -5.66
CA ASP A 36 0.70 6.43 -6.74
C ASP A 36 1.36 5.21 -7.38
N GLN A 37 1.60 4.14 -6.61
CA GLN A 37 2.34 2.97 -7.09
C GLN A 37 1.83 1.68 -6.45
N THR A 38 1.69 0.62 -7.24
CA THR A 38 1.42 -0.73 -6.72
C THR A 38 2.58 -1.66 -7.03
N LEU A 39 3.13 -2.30 -6.01
CA LEU A 39 4.22 -3.27 -6.13
C LEU A 39 3.77 -4.67 -5.73
N ILE A 40 4.35 -5.67 -6.38
CA ILE A 40 4.11 -7.07 -6.08
C ILE A 40 5.33 -7.65 -5.36
N ALA A 41 5.09 -8.25 -4.20
CA ALA A 41 6.01 -9.07 -3.44
C ALA A 41 5.72 -10.53 -3.79
N ASP A 42 6.40 -11.05 -4.81
CA ASP A 42 6.27 -12.45 -5.20
C ASP A 42 7.24 -13.29 -4.39
N MET A 43 6.72 -14.17 -3.52
CA MET A 43 7.54 -15.06 -2.70
C MET A 43 8.40 -16.05 -3.51
N ARG A 44 8.12 -16.22 -4.80
CA ARG A 44 8.89 -17.07 -5.71
C ARG A 44 10.04 -16.30 -6.38
N ASP A 45 9.99 -14.97 -6.35
CA ASP A 45 11.01 -14.09 -6.91
C ASP A 45 11.54 -13.14 -5.84
N GLU A 46 12.69 -13.50 -5.27
CA GLU A 46 13.37 -12.71 -4.23
C GLU A 46 13.77 -11.30 -4.69
N GLN A 47 13.86 -11.07 -6.01
CA GLN A 47 14.16 -9.76 -6.58
C GLN A 47 12.90 -8.93 -6.84
N SER A 48 11.71 -9.48 -6.57
CA SER A 48 10.47 -8.74 -6.75
C SER A 48 10.47 -7.44 -5.92
N PRO A 49 10.06 -6.31 -6.52
CA PRO A 49 10.20 -5.00 -5.88
C PRO A 49 9.40 -4.91 -4.58
N GLY A 50 8.28 -5.62 -4.46
CA GLY A 50 7.53 -5.69 -3.22
C GLY A 50 8.24 -6.48 -2.11
N LEU A 51 8.99 -7.54 -2.44
CA LEU A 51 9.78 -8.27 -1.45
C LEU A 51 10.99 -7.46 -0.99
N GLN A 52 11.67 -6.79 -1.91
CA GLN A 52 12.77 -5.88 -1.54
C GLN A 52 12.27 -4.79 -0.59
N LEU A 53 11.09 -4.22 -0.85
CA LEU A 53 10.50 -3.20 0.01
C LEU A 53 10.06 -3.77 1.36
N ALA A 54 9.47 -4.96 1.38
CA ALA A 54 9.11 -5.68 2.58
C ALA A 54 10.34 -5.97 3.46
N ARG A 55 11.45 -6.43 2.86
CA ARG A 55 12.72 -6.66 3.55
C ARG A 55 13.31 -5.35 4.08
N LYS A 56 13.33 -4.28 3.25
CA LYS A 56 13.86 -2.96 3.62
C LYS A 56 13.18 -2.40 4.87
N TYR A 57 11.87 -2.56 5.00
CA TYR A 57 11.09 -2.06 6.13
C TYR A 57 10.78 -3.14 7.19
N ASN A 58 11.35 -4.33 7.07
CA ASN A 58 11.12 -5.48 7.94
C ASN A 58 9.63 -5.82 8.15
N VAL A 59 8.85 -5.84 7.06
CA VAL A 59 7.41 -6.09 7.05
C VAL A 59 7.11 -7.47 6.47
N GLU A 60 6.65 -8.40 7.30
CA GLU A 60 6.31 -9.76 6.84
C GLU A 60 4.86 -9.89 6.34
N ARG A 61 3.99 -8.98 6.82
CA ARG A 61 2.54 -9.01 6.60
C ARG A 61 2.15 -8.25 5.34
N ALA A 62 1.27 -8.84 4.54
CA ALA A 62 0.71 -8.21 3.35
C ALA A 62 -0.84 -8.29 3.35
N PRO A 63 -1.53 -7.35 2.69
CA PRO A 63 -0.99 -6.14 2.05
C PRO A 63 -0.48 -5.11 3.07
N PHE A 64 0.46 -4.27 2.65
CA PHE A 64 0.90 -3.10 3.41
C PHE A 64 1.11 -1.91 2.49
N PHE A 65 1.22 -0.73 3.08
CA PHE A 65 1.38 0.53 2.37
C PHE A 65 2.61 1.25 2.89
N VAL A 66 3.30 1.91 1.98
CA VAL A 66 4.46 2.76 2.28
C VAL A 66 4.08 4.17 1.85
N VAL A 67 4.15 5.10 2.79
CA VAL A 67 3.82 6.51 2.56
C VAL A 67 5.08 7.31 2.70
N GLU A 68 5.53 7.87 1.59
CA GLU A 68 6.74 8.68 1.51
C GLU A 68 6.35 10.16 1.43
N GLU A 69 6.84 10.94 2.38
CA GLU A 69 6.66 12.40 2.45
C GLU A 69 8.03 13.06 2.32
N GLU A 70 8.09 14.19 1.60
CA GLU A 70 9.33 14.93 1.44
C GLU A 70 9.83 15.44 2.81
N GLY A 71 11.09 15.16 3.11
CA GLY A 71 11.72 15.53 4.38
C GLY A 71 11.30 14.68 5.59
N ARG A 72 10.62 13.56 5.40
CA ARG A 72 10.26 12.61 6.48
C ARG A 72 10.64 11.18 6.15
N GLU A 73 10.78 10.38 7.19
CA GLU A 73 10.99 8.94 7.04
C GLU A 73 9.73 8.25 6.49
N PRO A 74 9.87 7.23 5.63
CA PRO A 74 8.75 6.47 5.08
C PRO A 74 7.91 5.82 6.18
N GLN A 75 6.60 6.07 6.14
CA GLN A 75 5.66 5.51 7.11
C GLN A 75 5.01 4.24 6.57
N ILE A 76 5.01 3.18 7.38
CA ILE A 76 4.49 1.87 7.00
C ILE A 76 3.14 1.62 7.66
N TYR A 77 2.14 1.33 6.84
CA TYR A 77 0.80 0.98 7.29
C TYR A 77 0.46 -0.46 6.89
N THR A 78 0.35 -1.35 7.88
CA THR A 78 -0.13 -2.73 7.65
C THR A 78 -1.64 -2.87 7.86
N VAL A 79 -2.32 -1.77 8.20
CA VAL A 79 -3.75 -1.74 8.50
C VAL A 79 -4.41 -0.68 7.62
N TYR A 80 -5.31 -1.10 6.74
CA TYR A 80 -6.04 -0.24 5.81
C TYR A 80 -6.74 0.93 6.52
N PHE A 81 -7.52 0.65 7.57
CA PHE A 81 -8.25 1.70 8.31
C PHE A 81 -7.31 2.77 8.91
N LYS A 82 -6.10 2.38 9.30
CA LYS A 82 -5.10 3.31 9.83
C LYS A 82 -4.56 4.23 8.72
N LEU A 83 -4.24 3.67 7.55
CA LEU A 83 -3.87 4.46 6.37
C LEU A 83 -4.99 5.43 5.98
N VAL A 84 -6.24 4.95 5.96
CA VAL A 84 -7.40 5.80 5.60
C VAL A 84 -7.47 7.00 6.52
N LYS A 85 -7.44 6.78 7.83
CA LYS A 85 -7.55 7.85 8.84
C LYS A 85 -6.36 8.81 8.81
N ASP A 86 -5.14 8.27 8.73
CA ASP A 86 -3.93 9.09 8.88
C ASP A 86 -3.53 9.81 7.60
N VAL A 87 -3.91 9.27 6.42
CA VAL A 87 -3.42 9.68 5.10
C VAL A 87 -4.55 9.94 4.10
N LEU A 88 -5.40 8.94 3.79
CA LEU A 88 -6.36 9.09 2.67
C LEU A 88 -7.48 10.09 2.95
N GLN A 89 -7.91 10.23 4.22
CA GLN A 89 -8.87 11.26 4.61
C GLN A 89 -8.30 12.66 4.35
N LYS A 90 -7.05 12.92 4.76
CA LYS A 90 -6.38 14.20 4.50
C LYS A 90 -6.26 14.49 3.00
N LYS A 91 -5.80 13.51 2.22
CA LYS A 91 -5.72 13.60 0.75
C LYS A 91 -7.07 13.94 0.10
N ALA A 92 -8.14 13.31 0.58
CA ALA A 92 -9.49 13.55 0.08
C ALA A 92 -10.00 14.97 0.43
N GLU A 93 -9.68 15.47 1.63
CA GLU A 93 -9.99 16.85 2.03
C GLU A 93 -9.19 17.89 1.23
N GLU A 94 -7.88 17.67 1.05
CA GLU A 94 -7.01 18.52 0.22
C GLU A 94 -7.50 18.60 -1.22
N SER A 95 -7.92 17.46 -1.80
CA SER A 95 -8.45 17.41 -3.17
C SER A 95 -9.77 18.19 -3.33
N LYS A 96 -10.62 18.21 -2.29
CA LYS A 96 -11.86 19.01 -2.28
C LYS A 96 -11.60 20.50 -2.17
N LEU A 97 -10.56 20.91 -1.45
CA LEU A 97 -10.22 22.33 -1.26
C LEU A 97 -9.52 22.93 -2.49
N ALA A 98 -8.88 22.09 -3.31
CA ALA A 98 -8.20 22.48 -4.55
C ALA A 98 -9.11 22.47 -5.80
N SER A 99 -10.40 22.15 -5.65
CA SER A 99 -11.43 22.15 -6.72
C SER A 99 -12.35 23.36 -6.60
#